data_AF-A0AAD9H8S5-F1
#
_entry.id   AF-A0AAD9H8S5-F1
#
_cell.length_a   1.000
_cell.length_b   1.000
_cell.length_c   1.000
_cell.angle_alpha   90.00
_cell.angle_beta   90.00
_cell.angle_gamma   90.00
#
_symmetry.space_group_name_H-M   'P 1'
#
loop_
_entity.id
_entity.type
_entity.pdbx_description
1 polymer ?
#
loop_
_entity_poly.entity_id
_entity_poly.type
_entity_poly.pdbx_seq_one_letter_code
_entity_poly.pdbx_strand_id
1 'polypeptide(L)'
;MTPSAGHNSPKPGLSVHSQRSEDIFNDFVSFISKFCTDKSFQDLKAKIEDYNTLQKRLDETKTAYDKNLEELLRLTADRKAEKEEFEKKIEEQTKQHVRVMEDKAAAHRKLKAEQDSTTTLKGKIKSLEEEVGRSIATSKKHEANIAKLESTMGVQARNLESAKKEAAVLRDELQSTTKQLNTQSEALERAGGKLATFRSYTATLVPLKDVRVEISEILDSSFKDALALFRAYLGRDIDRNRLQDSKFWDRVRDHVAIHRTIPLPASNSVDAKQMRATAGLAIYSRALEKYVFRPTYLSLGTDAEDVLDELPAVDSFQDALVRAVLLEVL
;
A
#
# COMPACT_ATOMS: atom_id res chain seq x y z
N MET A 1 -14.78 50.21 -150.54
CA MET A 1 -13.40 49.90 -150.95
C MET A 1 -12.60 51.21 -150.95
N THR A 2 -11.29 51.18 -151.23
CA THR A 2 -10.66 52.00 -152.30
C THR A 2 -11.58 52.10 -153.57
N PRO A 3 -11.23 52.66 -154.75
CA PRO A 3 -10.32 53.71 -155.20
C PRO A 3 -11.13 55.02 -155.53
N SER A 4 -10.54 56.21 -155.77
CA SER A 4 -9.88 56.75 -156.99
C SER A 4 -10.65 56.61 -158.32
N ALA A 5 -11.11 57.74 -158.88
CA ALA A 5 -10.60 58.35 -160.14
C ALA A 5 -11.59 59.35 -160.80
N GLY A 6 -11.06 60.50 -161.27
CA GLY A 6 -11.67 61.43 -162.26
C GLY A 6 -11.98 62.84 -161.69
N HIS A 7 -11.08 63.85 -161.66
CA HIS A 7 -10.53 64.72 -162.73
C HIS A 7 -11.60 65.39 -163.63
N ASN A 8 -11.57 66.67 -164.01
CA ASN A 8 -10.65 67.81 -163.81
C ASN A 8 -11.36 69.12 -164.26
N SER A 9 -11.07 70.22 -163.55
CA SER A 9 -10.81 71.62 -163.97
C SER A 9 -11.73 72.39 -164.96
N PRO A 10 -11.86 73.72 -164.76
CA PRO A 10 -12.10 74.69 -165.83
C PRO A 10 -10.97 75.75 -166.01
N LYS A 11 -10.92 76.37 -167.19
CA LYS A 11 -10.26 77.67 -167.51
C LYS A 11 -11.22 78.53 -168.35
N PRO A 12 -11.04 79.86 -168.47
CA PRO A 12 -12.10 80.83 -168.77
C PRO A 12 -12.19 81.32 -170.24
N GLY A 13 -13.34 81.92 -170.62
CA GLY A 13 -13.42 82.89 -171.73
C GLY A 13 -14.79 83.10 -172.44
N LEU A 14 -15.41 84.27 -172.21
CA LEU A 14 -16.19 85.16 -173.13
C LEU A 14 -17.46 84.69 -173.90
N SER A 15 -18.61 85.27 -173.47
CA SER A 15 -19.51 86.20 -174.19
C SER A 15 -20.25 85.84 -175.51
N VAL A 16 -21.56 86.15 -175.46
CA VAL A 16 -22.57 86.51 -176.50
C VAL A 16 -23.45 85.39 -177.08
N HIS A 17 -24.78 85.60 -177.01
CA HIS A 17 -25.89 84.93 -177.72
C HIS A 17 -26.27 83.48 -177.34
N SER A 18 -27.18 83.29 -176.35
CA SER A 18 -28.16 82.16 -176.34
C SER A 18 -29.22 82.35 -175.23
N GLN A 19 -30.49 82.19 -175.58
CA GLN A 19 -31.70 82.53 -174.80
C GLN A 19 -32.13 81.45 -173.77
N ARG A 20 -32.43 81.87 -172.52
CA ARG A 20 -33.52 81.37 -171.60
C ARG A 20 -33.32 80.21 -170.58
N SER A 21 -32.14 79.88 -170.00
CA SER A 21 -32.09 78.75 -169.01
C SER A 21 -31.17 78.84 -167.77
N GLU A 22 -30.18 79.74 -167.68
CA GLU A 22 -29.15 79.65 -166.61
C GLU A 22 -29.42 80.49 -165.34
N ASP A 23 -30.28 81.50 -165.39
CA ASP A 23 -30.57 82.35 -164.21
C ASP A 23 -31.37 81.63 -163.10
N ILE A 24 -32.07 80.52 -163.39
CA ILE A 24 -32.87 79.77 -162.38
C ILE A 24 -31.98 78.84 -161.53
N PHE A 25 -30.89 78.31 -162.08
CA PHE A 25 -30.06 77.30 -161.41
C PHE A 25 -29.17 77.92 -160.32
N ASN A 26 -28.67 79.13 -160.53
CA ASN A 26 -27.86 79.82 -159.53
C ASN A 26 -28.68 80.25 -158.30
N ASP A 27 -29.95 80.60 -158.47
CA ASP A 27 -30.85 80.89 -157.33
C ASP A 27 -31.16 79.63 -156.49
N PHE A 28 -31.29 78.45 -157.11
CA PHE A 28 -31.55 77.19 -156.38
C PHE A 28 -30.34 76.69 -155.56
N VAL A 29 -29.12 76.79 -156.12
CA VAL A 29 -27.89 76.37 -155.41
C VAL A 29 -27.59 77.30 -154.23
N SER A 30 -27.90 78.59 -154.34
CA SER A 30 -27.80 79.53 -153.21
C SER A 30 -28.76 79.17 -152.07
N PHE A 31 -29.98 78.70 -152.39
CA PHE A 31 -30.96 78.29 -151.37
C PHE A 31 -30.55 77.02 -150.60
N ILE A 32 -30.03 75.98 -151.28
CA ILE A 32 -29.57 74.74 -150.61
C ILE A 32 -28.32 75.01 -149.75
N SER A 33 -27.39 75.84 -150.22
CA SER A 33 -26.22 76.25 -149.43
C SER A 33 -26.65 76.95 -148.13
N LYS A 34 -27.67 77.83 -148.19
CA LYS A 34 -28.27 78.48 -147.02
C LYS A 34 -28.99 77.49 -146.10
N PHE A 35 -29.69 76.48 -146.62
CA PHE A 35 -30.41 75.51 -145.77
C PHE A 35 -29.46 74.55 -145.02
N CYS A 36 -28.36 74.12 -145.65
CA CYS A 36 -27.36 73.27 -145.00
C CYS A 36 -26.48 73.99 -143.98
N THR A 37 -26.41 75.32 -144.05
CA THR A 37 -25.75 76.17 -143.04
C THR A 37 -26.73 76.75 -142.01
N ASP A 38 -28.03 76.45 -142.14
CA ASP A 38 -29.05 76.90 -141.19
C ASP A 38 -28.91 76.17 -139.84
N LYS A 39 -29.06 76.94 -138.77
CA LYS A 39 -28.80 76.52 -137.38
C LYS A 39 -29.68 75.35 -136.95
N SER A 40 -30.86 75.24 -137.54
CA SER A 40 -31.87 74.21 -137.29
C SER A 40 -31.37 72.78 -137.59
N PHE A 41 -30.54 72.58 -138.61
CA PHE A 41 -30.04 71.24 -138.97
C PHE A 41 -28.90 70.76 -138.05
N GLN A 42 -28.04 71.67 -137.57
CA GLN A 42 -26.98 71.34 -136.61
C GLN A 42 -27.54 70.93 -135.24
N ASP A 43 -28.60 71.58 -134.77
CA ASP A 43 -29.27 71.24 -133.50
C ASP A 43 -29.88 69.83 -133.50
N LEU A 44 -30.41 69.38 -134.65
CA LEU A 44 -30.95 68.02 -134.77
C LEU A 44 -29.85 66.95 -134.68
N LYS A 45 -28.68 67.22 -135.25
CA LYS A 45 -27.52 66.32 -135.16
C LYS A 45 -27.02 66.17 -133.72
N ALA A 46 -26.94 67.27 -132.97
CA ALA A 46 -26.54 67.27 -131.56
C ALA A 46 -27.51 66.44 -130.68
N LYS A 47 -28.83 66.56 -130.91
CA LYS A 47 -29.83 65.78 -130.17
C LYS A 47 -29.71 64.27 -130.37
N ILE A 48 -29.30 63.82 -131.56
CA ILE A 48 -29.11 62.39 -131.83
C ILE A 48 -27.87 61.85 -131.09
N GLU A 49 -26.79 62.63 -130.98
CA GLU A 49 -25.62 62.26 -130.17
C GLU A 49 -25.93 62.22 -128.66
N ASP A 50 -26.73 63.17 -128.16
CA ASP A 50 -27.19 63.19 -126.76
C ASP A 50 -28.09 61.99 -126.42
N TYR A 51 -28.98 61.59 -127.34
CA TYR A 51 -29.82 60.41 -127.12
C TYR A 51 -28.99 59.12 -126.99
N ASN A 52 -27.96 58.96 -127.85
CA ASN A 52 -27.08 57.79 -127.80
C ASN A 52 -26.21 57.77 -126.53
N THR A 53 -25.72 58.91 -126.07
CA THR A 53 -24.96 58.99 -124.81
C THR A 53 -25.85 58.73 -123.59
N LEU A 54 -27.10 59.19 -123.61
CA LEU A 54 -28.06 58.93 -122.53
C LEU A 54 -28.41 57.44 -122.42
N GLN A 55 -28.61 56.76 -123.56
CA GLN A 55 -28.91 55.33 -123.56
C GLN A 55 -27.75 54.50 -123.01
N LYS A 56 -26.51 54.85 -123.35
CA LYS A 56 -25.31 54.21 -122.79
C LYS A 56 -25.20 54.38 -121.27
N ARG A 57 -25.51 55.57 -120.74
CA ARG A 57 -25.54 55.82 -119.29
C ARG A 57 -26.64 55.04 -118.57
N LEU A 58 -27.78 54.82 -119.22
CA LEU A 58 -28.88 54.05 -118.65
C LEU A 58 -28.46 52.58 -118.44
N ASP A 59 -27.81 51.98 -119.43
CA ASP A 59 -27.32 50.59 -119.34
C ASP A 59 -26.18 50.43 -118.31
N GLU A 60 -25.26 51.40 -118.24
CA GLU A 60 -24.21 51.43 -117.20
C GLU A 60 -24.81 51.54 -115.79
N THR A 61 -25.83 52.38 -115.61
CA THR A 61 -26.50 52.57 -114.30
C THR A 61 -27.27 51.31 -113.88
N LYS A 62 -27.95 50.66 -114.83
CA LYS A 62 -28.68 49.41 -114.58
C LYS A 62 -27.73 48.30 -114.14
N THR A 63 -26.60 48.15 -114.84
CA THR A 63 -25.56 47.16 -114.50
C THR A 63 -24.94 47.43 -113.13
N ALA A 64 -24.73 48.70 -112.76
CA ALA A 64 -24.23 49.08 -111.44
C ALA A 64 -25.25 48.79 -110.32
N TYR A 65 -26.55 49.01 -110.58
CA TYR A 65 -27.61 48.72 -109.62
C TYR A 65 -27.73 47.22 -109.34
N ASP A 66 -27.71 46.39 -110.38
CA ASP A 66 -27.79 44.93 -110.22
C ASP A 66 -26.60 44.37 -109.44
N LYS A 67 -25.38 44.88 -109.70
CA LYS A 67 -24.18 44.52 -108.91
C LYS A 67 -24.28 44.93 -107.44
N ASN A 68 -24.74 46.15 -107.16
CA ASN A 68 -24.92 46.61 -105.78
C ASN A 68 -25.97 45.79 -105.04
N LEU A 69 -27.04 45.36 -105.72
CA LEU A 69 -28.08 44.51 -105.13
C LEU A 69 -27.52 43.12 -104.78
N GLU A 70 -26.72 42.54 -105.67
CA GLU A 70 -26.07 41.24 -105.45
C GLU A 70 -25.05 41.31 -104.29
N GLU A 71 -24.27 42.39 -104.22
CA GLU A 71 -23.30 42.61 -103.14
C GLU A 71 -24.00 42.84 -101.78
N LEU A 72 -25.13 43.56 -101.76
CA LEU A 72 -25.92 43.79 -100.55
C LEU A 72 -26.59 42.51 -100.05
N LEU A 73 -27.05 41.64 -100.95
CA LEU A 73 -27.54 40.31 -100.59
C LEU A 73 -26.43 39.44 -99.99
N ARG A 74 -25.22 39.45 -100.58
CA ARG A 74 -24.07 38.72 -100.05
C ARG A 74 -23.68 39.20 -98.66
N LEU A 75 -23.54 40.53 -98.47
CA LEU A 75 -23.22 41.11 -97.16
C LEU A 75 -24.28 40.83 -96.09
N THR A 76 -25.56 40.77 -96.48
CA THR A 76 -26.64 40.42 -95.55
C THR A 76 -26.57 38.96 -95.12
N ALA A 77 -26.21 38.05 -96.04
CA ALA A 77 -26.00 36.64 -95.73
C ALA A 77 -24.76 36.44 -94.84
N ASP A 78 -23.63 37.10 -95.15
CA ASP A 78 -22.40 37.04 -94.38
C ASP A 78 -22.60 37.55 -92.95
N ARG A 79 -23.26 38.71 -92.79
CA ARG A 79 -23.58 39.28 -91.46
C ARG A 79 -24.52 38.37 -90.65
N LYS A 80 -25.45 37.67 -91.31
CA LYS A 80 -26.33 36.70 -90.64
C LYS A 80 -25.52 35.48 -90.15
N ALA A 81 -24.63 34.95 -90.98
CA ALA A 81 -23.76 33.84 -90.62
C ALA A 81 -22.82 34.20 -89.47
N GLU A 82 -22.19 35.37 -89.50
CA GLU A 82 -21.34 35.87 -88.39
C GLU A 82 -22.14 36.01 -87.09
N LYS A 83 -23.38 36.55 -87.17
CA LYS A 83 -24.23 36.68 -85.99
C LYS A 83 -24.56 35.32 -85.38
N GLU A 84 -24.93 34.33 -86.20
CA GLU A 84 -25.19 32.97 -85.73
C GLU A 84 -23.93 32.30 -85.13
N GLU A 85 -22.75 32.58 -85.68
CA GLU A 85 -21.48 32.08 -85.12
C GLU A 85 -21.15 32.72 -83.77
N PHE A 86 -21.31 34.04 -83.63
CA PHE A 86 -21.11 34.72 -82.36
C PHE A 86 -22.13 34.28 -81.30
N GLU A 87 -23.38 34.07 -81.68
CA GLU A 87 -24.43 33.60 -80.77
C GLU A 87 -24.11 32.19 -80.24
N LYS A 88 -23.66 31.28 -81.10
CA LYS A 88 -23.15 29.96 -80.69
C LYS A 88 -21.94 30.07 -79.75
N LYS A 89 -21.02 30.99 -80.03
CA LYS A 89 -19.82 31.20 -79.20
C LYS A 89 -20.16 31.75 -77.82
N ILE A 90 -21.13 32.68 -77.74
CA ILE A 90 -21.64 33.22 -76.48
C ILE A 90 -22.35 32.13 -75.67
N GLU A 91 -23.19 31.31 -76.31
CA GLU A 91 -23.85 30.19 -75.64
C GLU A 91 -22.85 29.18 -75.07
N GLU A 92 -21.82 28.83 -75.85
CA GLU A 92 -20.78 27.89 -75.41
C GLU A 92 -19.93 28.48 -74.27
N GLN A 93 -19.51 29.74 -74.37
CA GLN A 93 -18.81 30.43 -73.29
C GLN A 93 -19.66 30.54 -72.03
N THR A 94 -20.97 30.79 -72.17
CA THR A 94 -21.91 30.86 -71.04
C THR A 94 -22.02 29.49 -70.37
N LYS A 95 -22.16 28.40 -71.14
CA LYS A 95 -22.17 27.03 -70.60
C LYS A 95 -20.87 26.70 -69.87
N GLN A 96 -19.73 27.06 -70.43
CA GLN A 96 -18.42 26.85 -69.79
C GLN A 96 -18.28 27.66 -68.50
N HIS A 97 -18.69 28.93 -68.51
CA HIS A 97 -18.65 29.77 -67.32
C HIS A 97 -19.55 29.23 -66.20
N VAL A 98 -20.77 28.78 -66.53
CA VAL A 98 -21.68 28.16 -65.56
C VAL A 98 -21.05 26.88 -64.98
N ARG A 99 -20.50 25.99 -65.81
CA ARG A 99 -19.81 24.78 -65.34
C ARG A 99 -18.65 25.10 -64.40
N VAL A 100 -17.79 26.05 -64.78
CA VAL A 100 -16.66 26.47 -63.94
C VAL A 100 -17.14 27.07 -62.60
N MET A 101 -18.23 27.83 -62.60
CA MET A 101 -18.81 28.38 -61.39
C MET A 101 -19.42 27.30 -60.47
N GLU A 102 -20.10 26.31 -61.05
CA GLU A 102 -20.62 25.15 -60.32
C GLU A 102 -19.48 24.31 -59.73
N ASP A 103 -18.44 24.03 -60.50
CA ASP A 103 -17.24 23.29 -60.06
C ASP A 103 -16.52 24.06 -58.95
N LYS A 104 -16.37 25.39 -59.08
CA LYS A 104 -15.78 26.25 -58.05
C LYS A 104 -16.62 26.23 -56.77
N ALA A 105 -17.95 26.31 -56.88
CA ALA A 105 -18.84 26.22 -55.73
C ALA A 105 -18.76 24.85 -55.05
N ALA A 106 -18.71 23.76 -55.82
CA ALA A 106 -18.54 22.41 -55.31
C ALA A 106 -17.18 22.22 -54.61
N ALA A 107 -16.10 22.73 -55.20
CA ALA A 107 -14.76 22.71 -54.60
C ALA A 107 -14.71 23.51 -53.29
N HIS A 108 -15.33 24.70 -53.23
CA HIS A 108 -15.42 25.48 -52.00
C HIS A 108 -16.22 24.77 -50.90
N ARG A 109 -17.32 24.08 -51.25
CA ARG A 109 -18.08 23.28 -50.28
C ARG A 109 -17.25 22.12 -49.72
N LYS A 110 -16.51 21.40 -50.58
CA LYS A 110 -15.60 20.33 -50.17
C LYS A 110 -14.47 20.86 -49.27
N LEU A 111 -13.84 21.96 -49.65
CA LEU A 111 -12.78 22.60 -48.87
C LEU A 111 -13.29 23.02 -47.48
N LYS A 112 -14.50 23.61 -47.41
CA LYS A 112 -15.10 23.98 -46.13
C LYS A 112 -15.41 22.76 -45.27
N ALA A 113 -15.96 21.69 -45.85
CA ALA A 113 -16.21 20.44 -45.13
C ALA A 113 -14.91 19.81 -44.59
N GLU A 114 -13.83 19.83 -45.37
CA GLU A 114 -12.50 19.37 -44.93
C GLU A 114 -11.91 20.26 -43.82
N GLN A 115 -12.11 21.58 -43.88
CA GLN A 115 -11.71 22.50 -42.81
C GLN A 115 -12.48 22.24 -41.51
N ASP A 116 -13.80 22.05 -41.59
CA ASP A 116 -14.65 21.73 -40.43
C ASP A 116 -14.29 20.34 -39.86
N SER A 117 -13.98 19.37 -40.72
CA SER A 117 -13.48 18.05 -40.31
C SER A 117 -12.12 18.14 -39.61
N THR A 118 -11.17 18.90 -40.18
CA THR A 118 -9.83 19.10 -39.63
C THR A 118 -9.86 19.79 -38.27
N THR A 119 -10.70 20.82 -38.10
CA THR A 119 -10.88 21.50 -36.81
C THR A 119 -11.48 20.58 -35.75
N THR A 120 -12.46 19.77 -36.13
CA THR A 120 -13.07 18.75 -35.25
C THR A 120 -12.05 17.69 -34.83
N LEU A 121 -11.27 17.15 -35.77
CA LEU A 121 -10.22 16.17 -35.49
C LEU A 121 -9.12 16.76 -34.58
N LYS A 122 -8.70 18.01 -34.82
CA LYS A 122 -7.74 18.70 -33.96
C LYS A 122 -8.26 18.85 -32.52
N GLY A 123 -9.56 19.15 -32.35
CA GLY A 123 -10.20 19.18 -31.03
C GLY A 123 -10.17 17.81 -30.34
N LYS A 124 -10.49 16.73 -31.08
CA LYS A 124 -10.44 15.35 -30.55
C LYS A 124 -9.02 14.93 -30.16
N ILE A 125 -8.02 15.23 -31.00
CA ILE A 125 -6.61 14.93 -30.71
C ILE A 125 -6.20 15.60 -29.39
N LYS A 126 -6.49 16.88 -29.23
CA LYS A 126 -6.15 17.61 -28.00
C LYS A 126 -6.83 17.00 -26.76
N SER A 127 -8.11 16.64 -26.87
CA SER A 127 -8.84 15.98 -25.78
C SER A 127 -8.23 14.63 -25.41
N LEU A 128 -7.84 13.83 -26.39
CA LEU A 128 -7.19 12.53 -26.17
C LEU A 128 -5.79 12.69 -25.57
N GLU A 129 -5.02 13.70 -26.01
CA GLU A 129 -3.71 14.02 -25.41
C GLU A 129 -3.84 14.36 -23.92
N GLU A 130 -4.84 15.17 -23.55
CA GLU A 130 -5.13 15.49 -22.15
C GLU A 130 -5.55 14.25 -21.35
N GLU A 131 -6.36 13.37 -21.93
CA GLU A 131 -6.79 12.12 -21.28
C GLU A 131 -5.63 11.13 -21.08
N VAL A 132 -4.77 10.96 -22.09
CA VAL A 132 -3.55 10.15 -22.00
C VAL A 132 -2.61 10.72 -20.94
N GLY A 133 -2.44 12.05 -20.89
CA GLY A 133 -1.65 12.71 -19.86
C GLY A 133 -2.18 12.44 -18.44
N ARG A 134 -3.50 12.53 -18.24
CA ARG A 134 -4.14 12.16 -16.96
C ARG A 134 -3.94 10.70 -16.62
N SER A 135 -4.13 9.79 -17.58
CA SER A 135 -3.94 8.35 -17.40
C SER A 135 -2.51 8.00 -16.98
N ILE A 136 -1.50 8.57 -17.65
CA ILE A 136 -0.09 8.40 -17.28
C ILE A 136 0.19 8.89 -15.86
N ALA A 137 -0.33 10.06 -15.49
CA ALA A 137 -0.16 10.59 -14.14
C ALA A 137 -0.79 9.69 -13.07
N THR A 138 -1.98 9.14 -13.33
CA THR A 138 -2.62 8.18 -12.43
C THR A 138 -1.85 6.87 -12.35
N SER A 139 -1.34 6.36 -13.47
CA SER A 139 -0.55 5.11 -13.51
C SER A 139 0.73 5.23 -12.69
N LYS A 140 1.47 6.35 -12.83
CA LYS A 140 2.65 6.64 -12.01
C LYS A 140 2.33 6.72 -10.51
N LYS A 141 1.18 7.29 -10.14
CA LYS A 141 0.73 7.33 -8.75
C LYS A 141 0.44 5.93 -8.21
N HIS A 142 -0.18 5.07 -9.02
CA HIS A 142 -0.44 3.68 -8.64
C HIS A 142 0.85 2.87 -8.50
N GLU A 143 1.80 2.99 -9.42
CA GLU A 143 3.12 2.36 -9.34
C GLU A 143 3.86 2.74 -8.06
N ALA A 144 3.89 4.03 -7.71
CA ALA A 144 4.51 4.50 -6.47
C ALA A 144 3.83 3.92 -5.21
N ASN A 145 2.50 3.80 -5.23
CA ASN A 145 1.76 3.18 -4.13
C ASN A 145 2.02 1.68 -4.02
N ILE A 146 2.12 0.96 -5.15
CA ILE A 146 2.46 -0.46 -5.18
C ILE A 146 3.85 -0.67 -4.57
N ALA A 147 4.86 0.08 -5.01
CA ALA A 147 6.21 -0.03 -4.46
C ALA A 147 6.25 0.25 -2.94
N LYS A 148 5.46 1.22 -2.47
CA LYS A 148 5.32 1.49 -1.03
C LYS A 148 4.67 0.32 -0.29
N LEU A 149 3.58 -0.24 -0.83
CA LEU A 149 2.88 -1.38 -0.24
C LEU A 149 3.78 -2.61 -0.18
N GLU A 150 4.48 -2.94 -1.26
CA GLU A 150 5.44 -4.05 -1.32
C GLU A 150 6.55 -3.90 -0.27
N SER A 151 7.10 -2.68 -0.12
CA SER A 151 8.08 -2.39 0.93
C SER A 151 7.51 -2.63 2.33
N THR A 152 6.30 -2.13 2.61
CA THR A 152 5.65 -2.33 3.92
C THR A 152 5.32 -3.80 4.19
N MET A 153 4.87 -4.54 3.18
CA MET A 153 4.61 -5.98 3.30
C MET A 153 5.90 -6.75 3.59
N GLY A 154 7.02 -6.37 2.95
CA GLY A 154 8.32 -6.97 3.23
C GLY A 154 8.78 -6.74 4.67
N VAL A 155 8.59 -5.52 5.21
CA VAL A 155 8.90 -5.22 6.63
C VAL A 155 7.99 -6.02 7.57
N GLN A 156 6.69 -6.04 7.32
CA GLN A 156 5.73 -6.78 8.14
C GLN A 156 6.01 -8.29 8.15
N ALA A 157 6.38 -8.87 7.00
CA ALA A 157 6.74 -10.28 6.91
C ALA A 157 7.97 -10.62 7.77
N ARG A 158 9.00 -9.77 7.77
CA ARG A 158 10.19 -9.95 8.63
C ARG A 158 9.85 -9.83 10.11
N ASN A 159 9.02 -8.85 10.48
CA ASN A 159 8.61 -8.66 11.87
C ASN A 159 7.78 -9.85 12.37
N LEU A 160 6.88 -10.38 11.53
CA LEU A 160 6.07 -11.55 11.86
C LEU A 160 6.94 -12.80 12.03
N GLU A 161 7.97 -12.96 11.20
CA GLU A 161 8.93 -14.05 11.35
C GLU A 161 9.78 -13.93 12.63
N SER A 162 10.23 -12.72 12.99
CA SER A 162 10.93 -12.48 14.27
C SER A 162 10.03 -12.81 15.46
N ALA A 163 8.80 -12.28 15.46
CA ALA A 163 7.85 -12.51 16.54
C ALA A 163 7.49 -14.00 16.68
N LYS A 164 7.41 -14.75 15.58
CA LYS A 164 7.23 -16.22 15.63
C LYS A 164 8.40 -16.93 16.28
N LYS A 165 9.64 -16.54 15.96
CA LYS A 165 10.84 -17.12 16.58
C LYS A 165 10.91 -16.79 18.07
N GLU A 166 10.64 -15.55 18.45
CA GLU A 166 10.58 -15.14 19.86
C GLU A 166 9.48 -15.90 20.62
N ALA A 167 8.30 -16.06 20.03
CA ALA A 167 7.21 -16.82 20.63
C ALA A 167 7.57 -18.30 20.82
N ALA A 168 8.33 -18.90 19.89
CA ALA A 168 8.81 -20.27 20.04
C ALA A 168 9.82 -20.39 21.20
N VAL A 169 10.79 -19.48 21.28
CA VAL A 169 11.77 -19.43 22.38
C VAL A 169 11.07 -19.27 23.73
N LEU A 170 10.15 -18.32 23.85
CA LEU A 170 9.39 -18.09 25.09
C LEU A 170 8.54 -19.30 25.48
N ARG A 171 8.01 -20.03 24.50
CA ARG A 171 7.24 -21.27 24.76
C ARG A 171 8.13 -22.36 25.33
N ASP A 172 9.33 -22.53 24.78
CA ASP A 172 10.30 -23.52 25.26
C ASP A 172 10.82 -23.16 26.66
N GLU A 173 11.10 -21.88 26.91
CA GLU A 173 11.46 -21.37 28.24
C GLU A 173 10.34 -21.58 29.26
N LEU A 174 9.09 -21.29 28.89
CA LEU A 174 7.93 -21.54 29.74
C LEU A 174 7.78 -23.03 30.07
N GLN A 175 7.98 -23.91 29.10
CA GLN A 175 7.93 -25.36 29.33
C GLN A 175 9.06 -25.82 30.25
N SER A 176 10.27 -25.30 30.07
CA SER A 176 11.45 -25.62 30.89
C SER A 176 11.25 -25.17 32.34
N THR A 177 10.84 -23.92 32.55
CA THR A 177 10.55 -23.36 33.89
C THR A 177 9.41 -24.08 34.58
N THR A 178 8.36 -24.46 33.86
CA THR A 178 7.26 -25.28 34.41
C THR A 178 7.77 -26.65 34.90
N LYS A 179 8.65 -27.31 34.13
CA LYS A 179 9.26 -28.58 34.56
C LYS A 179 10.12 -28.41 35.81
N GLN A 180 10.93 -27.35 35.87
CA GLN A 180 11.75 -27.05 37.06
C GLN A 180 10.91 -26.76 38.30
N LEU A 181 9.81 -26.03 38.14
CA LEU A 181 8.90 -25.74 39.24
C LEU A 181 8.27 -27.02 39.80
N ASN A 182 7.83 -27.93 38.92
CA ASN A 182 7.27 -29.20 39.34
C ASN A 182 8.29 -30.06 40.09
N THR A 183 9.53 -30.17 39.58
CA THR A 183 10.57 -30.96 40.26
C THR A 183 10.95 -30.37 41.61
N GLN A 184 11.00 -29.04 41.75
CA GLN A 184 11.22 -28.38 43.02
C GLN A 184 10.05 -28.57 44.00
N SER A 185 8.81 -28.49 43.51
CA SER A 185 7.62 -28.75 44.33
C SER A 185 7.61 -30.16 44.91
N GLU A 186 7.89 -31.17 44.07
CA GLU A 186 8.00 -32.55 44.54
C GLU A 186 9.17 -32.75 45.52
N ALA A 187 10.30 -32.07 45.31
CA ALA A 187 11.43 -32.12 46.23
C ALA A 187 11.09 -31.50 47.59
N LEU A 188 10.33 -30.39 47.58
CA LEU A 188 9.86 -29.74 48.80
C LEU A 188 8.86 -30.63 49.55
N GLU A 189 7.93 -31.27 48.84
CA GLU A 189 6.98 -32.21 49.45
C GLU A 189 7.69 -33.40 50.09
N ARG A 190 8.68 -34.00 49.37
CA ARG A 190 9.52 -35.07 49.93
C ARG A 190 10.31 -34.61 51.15
N ALA A 191 10.89 -33.41 51.12
CA ALA A 191 11.63 -32.85 52.26
C ALA A 191 10.70 -32.58 53.45
N GLY A 192 9.50 -32.04 53.20
CA GLY A 192 8.46 -31.83 54.20
C GLY A 192 8.02 -33.13 54.85
N GLY A 193 7.80 -34.19 54.05
CA GLY A 193 7.49 -35.53 54.55
C GLY A 193 8.60 -36.08 55.46
N LYS A 194 9.86 -36.03 55.02
CA LYS A 194 11.01 -36.47 55.83
C LYS A 194 11.12 -35.69 57.14
N LEU A 195 10.91 -34.37 57.11
CA LEU A 195 10.95 -33.53 58.31
C LEU A 195 9.81 -33.85 59.27
N ALA A 196 8.61 -34.12 58.76
CA ALA A 196 7.48 -34.55 59.57
C ALA A 196 7.76 -35.88 60.28
N THR A 197 8.33 -36.85 59.55
CA THR A 197 8.79 -38.13 60.12
C THR A 197 9.87 -37.93 61.18
N PHE A 198 10.88 -37.08 60.94
CA PHE A 198 11.89 -36.78 61.96
C PHE A 198 11.24 -36.17 63.22
N ARG A 199 10.31 -35.23 63.03
CA ARG A 199 9.59 -34.58 64.14
C ARG A 199 8.72 -35.55 64.95
N SER A 200 8.14 -36.59 64.34
CA SER A 200 7.35 -37.58 65.09
C SER A 200 8.18 -38.41 66.05
N TYR A 201 9.49 -38.53 65.83
CA TYR A 201 10.41 -39.24 66.72
C TYR A 201 11.08 -38.33 67.77
N THR A 202 10.85 -37.02 67.72
CA THR A 202 11.44 -36.07 68.66
C THR A 202 10.46 -35.66 69.75
N ALA A 203 10.88 -35.71 71.01
CA ALA A 203 10.15 -35.09 72.11
C ALA A 203 10.47 -33.60 72.18
N THR A 204 9.45 -32.76 72.39
CA THR A 204 9.64 -31.33 72.62
C THR A 204 10.08 -31.13 74.07
N LEU A 205 11.35 -30.74 74.26
CA LEU A 205 11.86 -30.39 75.58
C LEU A 205 11.52 -28.94 75.91
N VAL A 206 10.98 -28.72 77.10
CA VAL A 206 10.80 -27.37 77.63
C VAL A 206 12.17 -26.83 78.06
N PRO A 207 12.57 -25.62 77.64
CA PRO A 207 13.84 -25.05 78.06
C PRO A 207 13.92 -24.98 79.58
N LEU A 208 15.02 -25.47 80.15
CA LEU A 208 15.22 -25.52 81.60
C LEU A 208 15.04 -24.14 82.26
N LYS A 209 15.37 -23.05 81.56
CA LYS A 209 15.18 -21.67 82.02
C LYS A 209 13.72 -21.33 82.35
N ASP A 210 12.78 -21.93 81.64
CA ASP A 210 11.35 -21.59 81.75
C ASP A 210 10.69 -22.34 82.92
N VAL A 211 11.24 -23.50 83.30
CA VAL A 211 10.72 -24.37 84.38
C VAL A 211 11.62 -24.42 85.62
N ARG A 212 12.77 -23.72 85.61
CA ARG A 212 13.77 -23.78 86.70
C ARG A 212 13.17 -23.43 88.06
N VAL A 213 12.35 -22.40 88.12
CA VAL A 213 11.76 -21.90 89.37
C VAL A 213 10.84 -22.97 89.96
N GLU A 214 9.91 -23.49 89.16
CA GLU A 214 8.98 -24.56 89.54
C GLU A 214 9.72 -25.81 90.01
N ILE A 215 10.74 -26.28 89.26
CA ILE A 215 11.56 -27.43 89.66
C ILE A 215 12.24 -27.16 91.01
N SER A 216 12.75 -25.95 91.22
CA SER A 216 13.42 -25.60 92.48
C SER A 216 12.44 -25.59 93.66
N GLU A 217 11.21 -25.11 93.45
CA GLU A 217 10.13 -25.13 94.45
C GLU A 217 9.68 -26.55 94.77
N ILE A 218 9.54 -27.42 93.77
CA ILE A 218 9.20 -28.84 93.97
C ILE A 218 10.31 -29.55 94.76
N LEU A 219 11.58 -29.29 94.44
CA LEU A 219 12.70 -29.89 95.17
C LEU A 219 12.79 -29.38 96.61
N ASP A 220 12.59 -28.08 96.84
CA ASP A 220 12.60 -27.48 98.17
C ASP A 220 11.43 -27.99 99.04
N SER A 221 10.23 -28.05 98.49
CA SER A 221 9.06 -28.63 99.18
C SER A 221 9.27 -30.12 99.49
N SER A 222 9.75 -30.91 98.53
CA SER A 222 10.06 -32.34 98.73
C SER A 222 11.11 -32.56 99.82
N PHE A 223 12.15 -31.71 99.86
CA PHE A 223 13.16 -31.77 100.92
C PHE A 223 12.57 -31.46 102.29
N LYS A 224 11.74 -30.41 102.40
CA LYS A 224 11.06 -30.04 103.65
C LYS A 224 10.13 -31.14 104.15
N ASP A 225 9.37 -31.76 103.25
CA ASP A 225 8.46 -32.86 103.58
C ASP A 225 9.21 -34.10 104.04
N ALA A 226 10.30 -34.48 103.35
CA ALA A 226 11.17 -35.56 103.77
C ALA A 226 11.79 -35.30 105.15
N LEU A 227 12.30 -34.08 105.39
CA LEU A 227 12.84 -33.69 106.69
C LEU A 227 11.79 -33.75 107.80
N ALA A 228 10.56 -33.29 107.53
CA ALA A 228 9.45 -33.38 108.48
C ALA A 228 9.09 -34.83 108.80
N LEU A 229 9.03 -35.69 107.78
CA LEU A 229 8.80 -37.13 107.93
C LEU A 229 9.88 -37.77 108.82
N PHE A 230 11.16 -37.58 108.50
CA PHE A 230 12.25 -38.18 109.29
C PHE A 230 12.29 -37.64 110.73
N ARG A 231 12.00 -36.36 110.95
CA ARG A 231 11.84 -35.84 112.32
C ARG A 231 10.66 -36.49 113.06
N ALA A 232 9.54 -36.68 112.38
CA ALA A 232 8.34 -37.27 112.97
C ALA A 232 8.54 -38.75 113.36
N TYR A 233 9.33 -39.52 112.61
CA TYR A 233 9.53 -40.95 112.85
C TYR A 233 10.84 -41.27 113.59
N LEU A 234 11.97 -40.68 113.19
CA LEU A 234 13.30 -40.95 113.78
C LEU A 234 13.65 -40.02 114.94
N GLY A 235 12.95 -38.88 115.04
CA GLY A 235 13.06 -37.94 116.17
C GLY A 235 12.27 -38.35 117.41
N ARG A 236 11.66 -39.55 117.43
CA ARG A 236 10.95 -40.08 118.61
C ARG A 236 11.90 -40.68 119.62
N ASP A 237 11.38 -40.89 120.83
CA ASP A 237 12.08 -41.64 121.86
C ASP A 237 12.17 -43.12 121.47
N ILE A 238 13.37 -43.66 121.58
CA ILE A 238 13.65 -45.07 121.38
C ILE A 238 13.61 -45.76 122.75
N ASP A 239 13.06 -46.97 122.79
CA ASP A 239 13.01 -47.80 124.00
C ASP A 239 14.40 -48.04 124.60
N ARG A 240 14.48 -48.08 125.93
CA ARG A 240 15.75 -48.17 126.66
C ARG A 240 16.54 -49.44 126.32
N ASN A 241 15.87 -50.55 126.01
CA ASN A 241 16.54 -51.79 125.63
C ASN A 241 17.25 -51.65 124.26
N ARG A 242 16.66 -50.90 123.33
CA ARG A 242 17.26 -50.60 122.02
C ARG A 242 18.41 -49.60 122.10
N LEU A 243 18.38 -48.68 123.08
CA LEU A 243 19.51 -47.78 123.34
C LEU A 243 20.75 -48.53 123.85
N GLN A 244 20.57 -49.65 124.56
CA GLN A 244 21.67 -50.45 125.10
C GLN A 244 22.25 -51.47 124.10
N ASP A 245 21.59 -51.71 122.96
CA ASP A 245 22.04 -52.66 121.94
C ASP A 245 23.16 -52.06 121.06
N SER A 246 24.42 -52.23 121.46
CA SER A 246 25.58 -51.74 120.70
C SER A 246 25.61 -52.28 119.27
N LYS A 247 25.25 -53.56 119.05
CA LYS A 247 25.31 -54.19 117.72
C LYS A 247 24.31 -53.56 116.75
N PHE A 248 23.13 -53.17 117.24
CA PHE A 248 22.18 -52.42 116.43
C PHE A 248 22.77 -51.07 115.98
N TRP A 249 23.36 -50.31 116.91
CA TRP A 249 23.91 -49.00 116.60
C TRP A 249 25.12 -49.05 115.68
N ASP A 250 25.99 -50.05 115.83
CA ASP A 250 27.13 -50.23 114.92
C ASP A 250 26.67 -50.49 113.49
N ARG A 251 25.69 -51.39 113.28
CA ARG A 251 25.11 -51.62 111.94
C ARG A 251 24.53 -50.37 111.29
N VAL A 252 23.81 -49.55 112.07
CA VAL A 252 23.24 -48.30 111.53
C VAL A 252 24.35 -47.31 111.18
N ARG A 253 25.32 -47.13 112.08
CA ARG A 253 26.46 -46.21 111.87
C ARG A 253 27.35 -46.63 110.70
N ASP A 254 27.46 -47.93 110.43
CA ASP A 254 28.27 -48.50 109.34
C ASP A 254 27.52 -48.54 107.99
N HIS A 255 26.28 -48.07 107.93
CA HIS A 255 25.50 -48.05 106.69
C HIS A 255 26.21 -47.23 105.61
N VAL A 256 26.26 -47.76 104.38
CA VAL A 256 27.05 -47.24 103.24
C VAL A 256 26.82 -45.74 102.97
N ALA A 257 25.60 -45.26 103.16
CA ALA A 257 25.25 -43.87 102.91
C ALA A 257 25.73 -42.87 103.98
N ILE A 258 26.06 -43.31 105.20
CA ILE A 258 26.50 -42.43 106.29
C ILE A 258 27.90 -42.77 106.81
N HIS A 259 28.36 -44.02 106.74
CA HIS A 259 29.74 -44.46 107.04
C HIS A 259 30.40 -43.72 108.23
N ARG A 260 29.70 -43.64 109.37
CA ARG A 260 30.10 -42.92 110.59
C ARG A 260 30.36 -41.41 110.45
N THR A 261 30.08 -40.78 109.31
CA THR A 261 30.21 -39.32 109.11
C THR A 261 29.23 -38.52 109.95
N ILE A 262 28.04 -39.06 110.22
CA ILE A 262 27.06 -38.46 111.11
C ILE A 262 27.16 -39.14 112.48
N PRO A 263 27.45 -38.39 113.57
CA PRO A 263 27.48 -38.95 114.90
C PRO A 263 26.06 -39.39 115.29
N LEU A 264 25.88 -40.67 115.63
CA LEU A 264 24.60 -41.23 116.06
C LEU A 264 24.68 -41.69 117.53
N PRO A 265 24.44 -40.79 118.50
CA PRO A 265 24.42 -41.16 119.91
C PRO A 265 23.26 -42.10 120.23
N ALA A 266 23.53 -43.13 121.04
CA ALA A 266 22.51 -44.04 121.56
C ALA A 266 21.76 -43.42 122.76
N SER A 267 21.13 -42.26 122.56
CA SER A 267 20.37 -41.56 123.59
C SER A 267 19.10 -40.90 123.04
N ASN A 268 18.22 -40.44 123.93
CA ASN A 268 16.99 -39.72 123.60
C ASN A 268 17.10 -38.19 123.77
N SER A 269 18.34 -37.68 123.85
CA SER A 269 18.57 -36.22 123.84
C SER A 269 18.04 -35.58 122.56
N VAL A 270 17.75 -34.28 122.62
CA VAL A 270 17.28 -33.50 121.47
C VAL A 270 18.26 -33.62 120.31
N ASP A 271 19.56 -33.50 120.58
CA ASP A 271 20.60 -33.60 119.56
C ASP A 271 20.67 -35.01 118.96
N ALA A 272 20.57 -36.06 119.78
CA ALA A 272 20.56 -37.44 119.27
C ALA A 272 19.35 -37.73 118.36
N LYS A 273 18.17 -37.16 118.68
CA LYS A 273 16.98 -37.23 117.83
C LYS A 273 17.18 -36.52 116.49
N GLN A 274 17.78 -35.33 116.50
CA GLN A 274 18.10 -34.59 115.28
C GLN A 274 19.11 -35.34 114.42
N MET A 275 20.18 -35.86 115.01
CA MET A 275 21.20 -36.62 114.29
C MET A 275 20.63 -37.89 113.66
N ARG A 276 19.70 -38.59 114.33
CA ARG A 276 18.97 -39.72 113.73
C ARG A 276 18.16 -39.30 112.50
N ALA A 277 17.42 -38.20 112.59
CA ALA A 277 16.64 -37.69 111.47
C ALA A 277 17.55 -37.29 110.29
N THR A 278 18.67 -36.63 110.56
CA THR A 278 19.68 -36.26 109.55
C THR A 278 20.30 -37.50 108.89
N ALA A 279 20.62 -38.55 109.65
CA ALA A 279 21.13 -39.80 109.08
C ALA A 279 20.09 -40.51 108.20
N GLY A 280 18.81 -40.52 108.60
CA GLY A 280 17.73 -41.01 107.75
C GLY A 280 17.62 -40.24 106.43
N LEU A 281 17.73 -38.91 106.49
CA LEU A 281 17.72 -38.06 105.32
C LEU A 281 18.93 -38.30 104.40
N ALA A 282 20.13 -38.51 104.97
CA ALA A 282 21.34 -38.82 104.21
C ALA A 282 21.26 -40.20 103.51
N ILE A 283 20.66 -41.19 104.18
CA ILE A 283 20.37 -42.49 103.57
C ILE A 283 19.38 -42.33 102.40
N TYR A 284 18.33 -41.56 102.62
CA TYR A 284 17.32 -41.28 101.60
C TYR A 284 17.88 -40.51 100.40
N SER A 285 18.69 -39.47 100.62
CA SER A 285 19.31 -38.71 99.54
C SER A 285 20.23 -39.59 98.68
N ARG A 286 20.98 -40.50 99.30
CA ARG A 286 21.83 -41.46 98.57
C ARG A 286 21.00 -42.44 97.73
N ALA A 287 19.82 -42.83 98.21
CA ALA A 287 18.89 -43.64 97.43
C ALA A 287 18.31 -42.84 96.25
N LEU A 288 17.92 -41.58 96.45
CA LEU A 288 17.43 -40.72 95.37
C LEU A 288 18.50 -40.49 94.29
N GLU A 289 19.74 -40.23 94.68
CA GLU A 289 20.87 -40.12 93.74
C GLU A 289 21.04 -41.41 92.91
N LYS A 290 20.96 -42.56 93.58
CA LYS A 290 21.17 -43.86 92.93
C LYS A 290 20.01 -44.30 92.04
N TYR A 291 18.77 -43.93 92.34
CA TYR A 291 17.59 -44.51 91.68
C TYR A 291 16.68 -43.51 90.97
N VAL A 292 16.68 -42.24 91.37
CA VAL A 292 15.75 -41.22 90.84
C VAL A 292 16.48 -40.18 90.00
N PHE A 293 17.56 -39.59 90.49
CA PHE A 293 18.31 -38.53 89.80
C PHE A 293 19.39 -39.07 88.86
N ARG A 294 19.11 -40.19 88.19
CA ARG A 294 20.03 -40.76 87.20
C ARG A 294 20.05 -39.88 85.94
N PRO A 295 21.23 -39.58 85.37
CA PRO A 295 21.31 -38.97 84.06
C PRO A 295 20.65 -39.91 83.03
N THR A 296 19.59 -39.43 82.39
CA THR A 296 18.75 -40.21 81.47
C THR A 296 19.49 -40.64 80.19
N TYR A 297 20.66 -40.05 79.92
CA TYR A 297 21.37 -40.20 78.65
C TYR A 297 22.57 -41.17 78.70
N LEU A 298 22.97 -41.63 79.89
CA LEU A 298 24.28 -42.28 80.09
C LEU A 298 24.31 -43.37 81.16
N SER A 299 23.16 -43.89 81.60
CA SER A 299 23.20 -45.06 82.48
C SER A 299 23.54 -46.30 81.65
N LEU A 300 24.85 -46.59 81.51
CA LEU A 300 25.33 -47.93 81.20
C LEU A 300 24.76 -48.88 82.26
N GLY A 301 23.87 -49.76 81.84
CA GLY A 301 23.13 -50.65 82.73
C GLY A 301 21.71 -50.88 82.25
N THR A 302 21.52 -52.01 81.56
CA THR A 302 20.29 -52.74 81.19
C THR A 302 19.18 -51.89 80.57
N ASP A 303 18.57 -50.96 81.28
CA ASP A 303 17.25 -50.46 80.92
C ASP A 303 17.24 -49.67 79.59
N ALA A 304 18.29 -48.90 79.29
CA ALA A 304 18.41 -48.16 78.02
C ALA A 304 18.93 -49.04 76.87
N GLU A 305 19.80 -50.00 77.17
CA GLU A 305 20.34 -50.96 76.20
C GLU A 305 19.26 -51.93 75.74
N ASP A 306 18.46 -52.46 76.68
CA ASP A 306 17.32 -53.34 76.43
C ASP A 306 16.29 -52.63 75.53
N VAL A 307 15.98 -51.35 75.81
CA VAL A 307 15.09 -50.55 74.95
C VAL A 307 15.67 -50.34 73.55
N LEU A 308 16.98 -50.07 73.43
CA LEU A 308 17.64 -49.92 72.13
C LEU A 308 17.77 -51.25 71.36
N ASP A 309 17.79 -52.38 72.05
CA ASP A 309 17.82 -53.71 71.45
C ASP A 309 16.42 -54.19 71.03
N GLU A 310 15.37 -53.72 71.69
CA GLU A 310 13.97 -53.95 71.29
C GLU A 310 13.48 -53.00 70.18
N LEU A 311 14.04 -51.79 70.10
CA LEU A 311 13.63 -50.75 69.15
C LEU A 311 13.62 -51.19 67.67
N PRO A 312 14.59 -51.98 67.15
CA PRO A 312 14.55 -52.48 65.78
C PRO A 312 13.32 -53.33 65.46
N ALA A 313 12.75 -54.03 66.45
CA ALA A 313 11.56 -54.87 66.29
C ALA A 313 10.26 -54.04 66.26
N VAL A 314 10.28 -52.84 66.84
CA VAL A 314 9.13 -51.92 66.90
C VAL A 314 9.14 -50.94 65.73
N ASP A 315 10.26 -50.26 65.51
CA ASP A 315 10.46 -49.31 64.40
C ASP A 315 11.94 -49.24 64.01
N SER A 316 12.30 -49.93 62.92
CA SER A 316 13.66 -49.98 62.39
C SER A 316 14.20 -48.61 61.93
N PHE A 317 13.31 -47.69 61.52
CA PHE A 317 13.73 -46.37 61.07
C PHE A 317 14.03 -45.46 62.26
N GLN A 318 13.21 -45.53 63.30
CA GLN A 318 13.48 -44.85 64.57
C GLN A 318 14.78 -45.36 65.21
N ASP A 319 15.02 -46.67 65.21
CA ASP A 319 16.28 -47.26 65.69
C ASP A 319 17.51 -46.69 64.99
N ALA A 320 17.53 -46.73 63.65
CA ALA A 320 18.65 -46.21 62.87
C ALA A 320 18.90 -44.71 63.14
N LEU A 321 17.82 -43.92 63.32
CA LEU A 321 17.91 -42.50 63.63
C LEU A 321 18.51 -42.27 65.02
N VAL A 322 18.00 -42.96 66.04
CA VAL A 322 18.48 -42.85 67.42
C VAL A 322 19.94 -43.26 67.50
N ARG A 323 20.33 -44.38 66.89
CA ARG A 323 21.72 -44.84 66.84
C ARG A 323 22.64 -43.87 66.10
N ALA A 324 22.19 -43.28 64.98
CA ALA A 324 22.97 -42.28 64.26
C ALA A 324 23.20 -40.99 65.09
N VAL A 325 22.18 -40.52 65.81
CA VAL A 325 22.31 -39.36 66.70
C VAL A 325 23.22 -39.67 67.90
N LEU A 326 23.06 -40.84 68.52
CA LEU A 326 23.92 -41.26 69.63
C LEU A 326 25.38 -41.39 69.19
N LEU A 327 25.65 -41.91 67.99
CA LEU A 327 27.01 -42.05 67.45
C LEU A 327 27.74 -40.71 67.29
N GLU A 328 27.03 -39.63 66.97
CA GLU A 328 27.62 -38.28 66.84
C GLU A 328 27.87 -37.60 68.19
N VAL A 329 27.19 -38.04 69.26
CA VAL A 329 27.22 -37.39 70.58
C VAL A 329 28.08 -38.16 71.60
N LEU A 330 28.33 -39.46 71.35
CA LEU A 330 29.19 -40.34 72.17
C LEU A 330 30.67 -40.25 71.75
#